data_AF-A0A2M7L9H1-F1
#
_entry.id   AF-A0A2M7L9H1-F1
#
_cell.length_a   1.000
_cell.length_b   1.000
_cell.length_c   1.000
_cell.angle_alpha   90.00
_cell.angle_beta   90.00
_cell.angle_gamma   90.00
#
_symmetry.space_group_name_H-M   'P 1'
#
loop_
_entity.id
_entity.type
_entity.pdbx_description
1 polymer ?
#
loop_
_entity_poly.entity_id
_entity_poly.type
_entity_poly.pdbx_seq_one_letter_code
_entity_poly.pdbx_strand_id
1 'polypeptide(L)'
;MPRPNIQLSSLYSVNWINVLVVLVLTSFATMFALANLSEVQLHFLGVISRPVPVYIPIFIAFLLGFSGGILAMAFSRRKHKQEIVWLRAEHERLQREVDNLRNIPLQDDV
;
A
#
# COMPACT_ATOMS: atom_id res chain seq x y z
N MET A 1 -19.73 -28.66 -36.84
CA MET A 1 -19.24 -27.27 -36.97
C MET A 1 -19.24 -26.63 -35.59
N PRO A 2 -18.09 -26.26 -35.00
CA PRO A 2 -18.07 -25.59 -33.71
C PRO A 2 -18.32 -24.08 -33.88
N ARG A 3 -19.12 -23.50 -32.99
CA ARG A 3 -19.35 -22.05 -32.93
C ARG A 3 -18.17 -21.37 -32.23
N PRO A 4 -17.69 -20.21 -32.70
CA PRO A 4 -16.69 -19.45 -31.96
C PRO A 4 -17.34 -18.86 -30.71
N ASN A 5 -16.85 -19.26 -29.54
CA ASN A 5 -17.14 -18.56 -28.27
C ASN A 5 -16.40 -17.22 -28.32
N ILE A 6 -17.13 -16.16 -28.66
CA ILE A 6 -16.63 -14.80 -28.48
C ILE A 6 -16.64 -14.54 -26.98
N GLN A 7 -15.49 -14.69 -26.34
CA GLN A 7 -15.23 -14.07 -25.04
C GLN A 7 -15.28 -12.57 -25.26
N LEU A 8 -16.46 -11.97 -25.06
CA LEU A 8 -16.63 -10.55 -24.85
C LEU A 8 -15.90 -10.19 -23.57
N SER A 9 -14.60 -9.92 -23.76
CA SER A 9 -13.83 -8.89 -23.09
C SER A 9 -14.36 -8.50 -21.71
N SER A 10 -13.67 -9.02 -20.70
CA SER A 10 -13.52 -8.42 -19.38
C SER A 10 -13.04 -6.96 -19.53
N LEU A 11 -13.96 -6.08 -19.95
CA LEU A 11 -13.73 -4.65 -20.08
C LEU A 11 -13.96 -4.06 -18.69
N TYR A 12 -12.84 -3.88 -17.99
CA TYR A 12 -12.59 -2.83 -17.03
C TYR A 12 -13.80 -2.44 -16.17
N SER A 13 -13.97 -3.12 -15.03
CA SER A 13 -14.69 -2.53 -13.91
C SER A 13 -13.86 -1.35 -13.39
N VAL A 14 -14.08 -0.17 -13.98
CA VAL A 14 -13.50 1.07 -13.47
C VAL A 14 -14.00 1.21 -12.05
N ASN A 15 -13.08 1.30 -11.09
CA ASN A 15 -13.46 1.48 -9.70
C ASN A 15 -13.96 2.92 -9.54
N TRP A 16 -15.24 3.16 -9.81
CA TRP A 16 -15.86 4.49 -9.86
C TRP A 16 -15.66 5.29 -8.57
N ILE A 17 -15.53 4.61 -7.42
CA ILE A 17 -15.19 5.26 -6.16
C ILE A 17 -13.77 5.87 -6.20
N ASN A 18 -12.79 5.17 -6.79
CA ASN A 18 -11.44 5.70 -6.93
C ASN A 18 -11.43 6.90 -7.87
N VAL A 19 -12.21 6.85 -8.96
CA VAL A 19 -12.33 7.97 -9.90
C VAL A 19 -12.95 9.18 -9.21
N LEU A 20 -14.06 8.99 -8.48
CA LEU A 20 -14.71 10.05 -7.72
C LEU A 20 -13.75 10.66 -6.68
N VAL A 21 -13.06 9.82 -5.91
CA VAL A 21 -12.09 10.27 -4.89
C VAL A 21 -10.97 11.08 -5.52
N VAL A 22 -10.38 10.60 -6.63
CA VAL A 22 -9.34 11.35 -7.35
C VAL A 22 -9.87 12.69 -7.84
N LEU A 23 -11.06 12.72 -8.45
CA LEU A 23 -11.67 13.95 -8.96
C LEU A 23 -11.90 14.98 -7.85
N VAL A 24 -12.48 14.57 -6.72
CA VAL A 24 -12.72 15.45 -5.57
C VAL A 24 -11.40 15.96 -4.99
N LEU A 25 -10.41 15.09 -4.81
CA LEU A 25 -9.09 15.48 -4.29
C LEU A 25 -8.37 16.45 -5.22
N THR A 26 -8.37 16.18 -6.53
CA THR A 26 -7.77 17.07 -7.52
C THR A 26 -8.47 18.42 -7.52
N SER A 27 -9.80 18.44 -7.55
CA SER A 27 -10.57 19.69 -7.50
C SER A 27 -10.25 20.51 -6.25
N PHE A 28 -10.23 19.87 -5.07
CA PHE A 28 -9.87 20.52 -3.82
C PHE A 28 -8.44 21.06 -3.84
N ALA A 29 -7.47 20.28 -4.31
CA ALA A 29 -6.07 20.69 -4.40
C ALA A 29 -5.89 21.89 -5.34
N THR A 30 -6.56 21.88 -6.50
CA THR A 30 -6.51 23.00 -7.45
C THR A 30 -7.16 24.26 -6.86
N MET A 31 -8.33 24.12 -6.23
CA MET A 31 -9.00 25.25 -5.58
C MET A 31 -8.16 25.83 -4.44
N PHE A 32 -7.53 24.97 -3.65
CA PHE A 32 -6.60 25.39 -2.60
C PHE A 32 -5.41 26.16 -3.18
N ALA A 33 -4.80 25.68 -4.26
CA ALA A 33 -3.67 26.36 -4.89
C ALA A 33 -4.06 27.74 -5.42
N LEU A 34 -5.21 27.84 -6.10
CA LEU A 34 -5.72 29.11 -6.63
C LEU A 34 -6.11 30.11 -5.53
N ALA A 35 -6.66 29.63 -4.42
CA ALA A 35 -7.02 30.49 -3.28
C ALA A 35 -5.79 30.98 -2.49
N ASN A 36 -4.65 30.31 -2.61
CA ASN A 36 -3.44 30.56 -1.82
C ASN A 36 -2.23 30.91 -2.70
N LEU A 37 -2.45 31.81 -3.67
CA LEU A 37 -1.40 32.40 -4.50
C LEU A 37 -0.64 33.53 -3.80
N SER A 38 -1.04 33.90 -2.58
CA SER A 38 -0.33 34.89 -1.79
C SER A 38 1.12 34.46 -1.56
N GLU A 39 2.03 35.39 -1.76
CA GLU A 39 3.45 35.13 -1.58
C GLU A 39 3.83 35.22 -0.11
N VAL A 40 4.60 34.24 0.36
CA VAL A 40 5.20 34.22 1.69
C VAL A 40 6.70 34.00 1.59
N GLN A 41 7.42 34.62 2.51
CA GLN A 41 8.85 34.38 2.70
C GLN A 41 9.01 33.37 3.83
N LEU A 42 9.61 32.23 3.52
CA LEU A 42 9.95 31.23 4.53
C LEU A 42 11.31 31.57 5.12
N HIS A 43 11.35 31.60 6.45
CA HIS A 43 12.56 31.75 7.23
C HIS A 43 12.85 30.41 7.91
N PHE A 44 13.94 29.75 7.51
CA PHE A 44 14.29 28.45 8.07
C PHE A 44 15.80 28.35 8.30
N LEU A 45 16.21 28.09 9.56
CA LEU A 45 17.62 27.94 9.96
C LEU A 45 18.55 29.06 9.45
N GLY A 46 18.07 30.31 9.49
CA GLY A 46 18.84 31.48 9.01
C GLY A 46 18.85 31.67 7.49
N VAL A 47 18.26 30.75 6.72
CA VAL A 47 18.08 30.89 5.28
C VAL A 47 16.73 31.55 5.00
N ILE A 48 16.75 32.62 4.21
CA ILE A 48 15.55 33.31 3.73
C ILE A 48 15.29 32.84 2.31
N SER A 49 14.11 32.26 2.09
CA SER A 49 13.67 31.86 0.76
C SER A 49 13.22 33.06 -0.06
N ARG A 50 13.23 32.90 -1.39
CA ARG A 50 12.52 33.83 -2.27
C ARG A 50 11.01 33.79 -1.96
N PRO A 51 10.28 34.89 -2.16
CA PRO A 51 8.83 34.88 -2.02
C PRO A 51 8.25 33.79 -2.92
N VAL A 52 7.53 32.86 -2.30
CA VAL A 52 6.88 31.74 -2.96
C VAL A 52 5.41 31.70 -2.54
N PRO A 53 4.50 31.29 -3.42
CA PRO A 53 3.11 31.08 -3.06
C PRO A 53 2.95 30.11 -1.88
N VAL A 54 2.03 30.43 -0.96
CA VAL A 54 1.75 29.63 0.25
C VAL A 54 1.47 28.16 -0.04
N TYR A 55 0.83 27.84 -1.17
CA TYR A 55 0.49 26.46 -1.49
C TYR A 55 1.73 25.56 -1.69
N ILE A 56 2.88 26.12 -2.11
CA ILE A 56 4.10 25.36 -2.39
C ILE A 56 4.65 24.64 -1.15
N PRO A 57 5.02 25.34 -0.05
CA PRO A 57 5.54 24.68 1.14
C PRO A 57 4.54 23.70 1.76
N ILE A 58 3.25 24.01 1.68
CA ILE A 58 2.19 23.14 2.20
C ILE A 58 2.13 21.83 1.40
N PHE A 59 2.18 21.89 0.07
CA PHE A 59 2.23 20.69 -0.76
C PHE A 59 3.51 19.89 -0.57
N ILE A 60 4.65 20.54 -0.35
CA ILE A 60 5.91 19.84 -0.01
C ILE A 60 5.75 19.08 1.30
N ALA A 61 5.25 19.74 2.36
CA ALA A 61 5.01 19.10 3.65
C ALA A 61 4.03 17.93 3.53
N PHE A 62 2.94 18.11 2.77
CA PHE A 62 1.96 17.07 2.51
C PHE A 62 2.58 15.88 1.75
N LEU A 63 3.37 16.13 0.71
CA LEU A 63 4.03 15.09 -0.09
C LEU A 63 5.02 14.28 0.76
N LEU A 64 5.78 14.95 1.63
CA LEU A 64 6.69 14.29 2.56
C LEU A 64 5.93 13.41 3.55
N GLY A 65 4.84 13.91 4.15
CA GLY A 65 3.99 13.13 5.04
C GLY A 65 3.36 11.92 4.34
N PHE A 66 2.84 12.12 3.13
CA PHE A 66 2.25 11.06 2.32
C PHE A 66 3.27 9.97 1.95
N SER A 67 4.47 10.38 1.52
CA SER A 67 5.57 9.46 1.19
C SER A 67 6.00 8.66 2.42
N GLY A 68 6.11 9.32 3.59
CA GLY A 68 6.38 8.67 4.86
C GLY A 68 5.31 7.65 5.24
N GLY A 69 4.03 7.98 5.05
CA GLY A 69 2.91 7.06 5.26
C GLY A 69 2.94 5.83 4.34
N ILE A 70 3.22 6.02 3.05
CA ILE A 70 3.39 4.92 2.09
C ILE A 70 4.54 4.02 2.52
N LEU A 71 5.69 4.60 2.87
CA LEU A 71 6.84 3.85 3.34
C LEU A 71 6.49 3.03 4.59
N ALA A 72 5.86 3.64 5.59
CA ALA A 72 5.43 2.95 6.80
C ALA A 72 4.50 1.76 6.50
N MET A 73 3.52 1.94 5.62
CA MET A 73 2.63 0.86 5.18
C MET A 73 3.37 -0.24 4.41
N ALA A 74 4.32 0.13 3.55
CA ALA A 74 5.12 -0.83 2.79
C ALA A 74 5.98 -1.69 3.72
N PHE A 75 6.63 -1.09 4.72
CA PHE A 75 7.40 -1.83 5.74
C PHE A 75 6.50 -2.72 6.60
N SER A 76 5.32 -2.23 7.02
CA SER A 76 4.33 -3.03 7.76
C SER A 76 3.91 -4.28 6.99
N ARG A 77 3.55 -4.13 5.70
CA ARG A 77 3.14 -5.27 4.85
C ARG A 77 4.26 -6.28 4.65
N ARG A 78 5.53 -5.84 4.55
CA ARG A 78 6.68 -6.74 4.43
C ARG A 78 6.85 -7.62 5.66
N LYS A 79 6.73 -7.03 6.86
CA LYS A 79 6.83 -7.78 8.13
C LYS A 79 5.76 -8.87 8.23
N HIS A 80 4.50 -8.54 7.95
CA HIS A 80 3.40 -9.51 8.02
C HIS A 80 3.53 -10.66 7.01
N LYS A 81 4.05 -10.39 5.81
CA LYS A 81 4.31 -11.47 4.84
C LYS A 81 5.37 -12.46 5.33
N GLN A 82 6.43 -11.97 5.99
CA GLN A 82 7.47 -12.84 6.55
C GLN A 82 6.93 -13.70 7.69
N GLU A 83 6.09 -13.12 8.54
CA GLU A 83 5.43 -13.83 9.64
C GLU A 83 4.51 -14.95 9.14
N ILE A 84 3.74 -14.71 8.07
CA ILE A 84 2.91 -15.73 7.42
C ILE A 84 3.75 -16.88 6.86
N VAL A 85 4.91 -16.58 6.25
CA VAL A 85 5.80 -17.62 5.71
C VAL A 85 6.40 -18.46 6.83
N TRP A 86 6.82 -17.82 7.93
CA TRP A 86 7.36 -18.52 9.10
C TRP A 86 6.29 -19.42 9.76
N LEU A 87 5.09 -18.89 10.00
CA LEU A 87 3.96 -19.66 10.56
C LEU A 87 3.59 -20.88 9.70
N ARG A 88 3.63 -20.75 8.37
CA ARG A 88 3.39 -21.89 7.46
C ARG A 88 4.47 -22.95 7.56
N ALA A 89 5.74 -22.55 7.65
CA ALA A 89 6.86 -23.49 7.79
C ALA A 89 6.80 -24.24 9.13
N GLU A 90 6.42 -23.56 10.22
CA GLU A 90 6.24 -24.17 11.53
C GLU A 90 5.08 -25.18 11.54
N HIS A 91 3.96 -24.82 10.92
CA HIS A 91 2.81 -25.72 10.78
C HIS A 91 3.16 -26.99 10.00
N GLU A 92 3.87 -26.87 8.87
CA GLU A 92 4.36 -28.02 8.12
C GLU A 92 5.30 -28.91 8.95
N ARG A 93 6.18 -28.31 9.75
CA ARG A 93 7.10 -29.05 10.61
C ARG A 93 6.35 -29.85 11.67
N LEU A 94 5.45 -29.20 12.42
CA LEU A 94 4.63 -29.84 13.44
C LEU A 94 3.80 -30.99 12.86
N GLN A 95 3.26 -30.80 11.66
CA GLN A 95 2.45 -31.81 11.00
C GLN A 95 3.28 -33.03 10.58
N ARG A 96 4.52 -32.83 10.10
CA ARG A 96 5.47 -33.93 9.87
C ARG A 96 5.85 -34.65 11.15
N GLU A 97 6.02 -33.94 12.27
CA GLU A 97 6.31 -34.56 13.56
C GLU A 97 5.16 -35.44 14.03
N VAL A 98 3.90 -34.99 13.91
CA VAL A 98 2.71 -35.81 14.21
C VAL A 98 2.62 -37.03 13.30
N ASP A 99 2.81 -36.86 11.99
CA ASP A 99 2.74 -37.98 11.04
C ASP A 99 3.87 -38.99 11.26
N ASN A 100 5.07 -38.52 11.63
CA ASN A 100 6.20 -39.38 11.98
C ASN A 100 5.92 -40.17 13.27
N LEU A 101 5.35 -39.53 14.29
CA LEU A 101 4.95 -40.19 15.54
C LEU A 101 3.81 -41.21 15.34
N ARG A 102 2.90 -40.95 14.40
CA ARG A 102 1.82 -41.88 14.03
C ARG A 102 2.31 -43.10 13.24
N ASN A 103 3.42 -42.97 12.53
CA ASN A 103 4.03 -44.04 11.74
C ASN A 103 5.13 -44.81 12.47
N ILE A 104 5.35 -44.56 13.77
CA ILE A 104 6.21 -45.44 14.57
C ILE A 104 5.48 -46.79 14.66
N PRO A 105 6.05 -47.87 14.10
CA PRO A 105 5.43 -49.18 14.23
C PRO A 105 5.39 -49.53 15.72
N LEU A 106 4.22 -49.97 16.19
CA LEU A 106 4.10 -50.58 17.52
C LEU A 106 5.06 -51.78 17.52
N GLN A 107 6.17 -51.66 18.23
CA GLN A 107 6.98 -52.81 18.60
C GLN A 107 6.10 -53.64 19.54
N ASP A 108 5.43 -54.64 18.97
CA ASP A 108 4.89 -55.75 19.73
C ASP A 108 6.10 -56.53 20.28
N ASP A 109 6.55 -56.12 21.46
CA ASP A 109 7.48 -56.89 22.28
C ASP A 109 6.77 -58.17 22.73
N VAL A 110 7.05 -59.27 22.04
CA VAL A 110 6.72 -60.66 22.40
C VAL A 110 7.82 -61.32 23.21
#